data_AF-A0A090VGC7-F1
#
_entry.id   AF-A0A090VGC7-F1
#
_cell.length_a   1.000
_cell.length_b   1.000
_cell.length_c   1.000
_cell.angle_alpha   90.00
_cell.angle_beta   90.00
_cell.angle_gamma   90.00
#
_symmetry.space_group_name_H-M   'P 1'
#
loop_
_entity.id
_entity.type
_entity.pdbx_description
1 polymer ?
#
loop_
_entity_poly.entity_id
_entity_poly.type
_entity_poly.pdbx_seq_one_letter_code
_entity_poly.pdbx_strand_id
1 'polypeptide(L)'
;MKLLLKYFPNLTEDQIEKFTLLESLYQDWNLKINVVSRKDIDELYLRHVLHSLGIAKMIEFKDGSHILDVGTGGGFPGIPLAIMFPECSFHLVDSIAKN
;
A
#
# COMPACT_ATOMS: atom_id res chain seq x y z
N MET A 1 10.52 3.44 6.86
CA MET A 1 10.37 4.90 6.61
C MET A 1 11.45 5.58 5.76
N LYS A 2 12.76 5.50 6.10
CA LYS A 2 13.84 6.20 5.35
C LYS A 2 13.79 6.01 3.82
N LEU A 3 13.44 4.80 3.38
CA LEU A 3 13.27 4.48 1.96
C LEU A 3 12.17 5.33 1.29
N LEU A 4 10.99 5.44 1.90
CA LEU A 4 9.89 6.21 1.31
C LEU A 4 10.21 7.70 1.28
N LEU A 5 10.72 8.26 2.38
CA LEU A 5 11.07 9.68 2.46
C LEU A 5 12.14 10.10 1.45
N LYS A 6 13.02 9.18 1.02
CA LYS A 6 13.97 9.45 -0.06
C LYS A 6 13.28 9.78 -1.40
N TYR A 7 12.15 9.14 -1.70
CA TYR A 7 11.43 9.32 -2.97
C TYR A 7 10.20 10.22 -2.82
N PHE A 8 9.61 10.30 -1.64
CA PHE A 8 8.44 11.10 -1.29
C PHE A 8 8.78 11.95 -0.06
N PRO A 9 9.52 13.06 -0.22
CA PRO A 9 10.00 13.86 0.91
C PRO A 9 8.88 14.67 1.60
N ASN A 10 7.75 14.87 0.91
CA ASN A 10 6.65 15.73 1.35
C ASN A 10 5.45 14.94 1.90
N LEU A 11 5.68 13.72 2.41
CA LEU A 11 4.61 12.98 3.08
C LEU A 11 4.15 13.74 4.33
N THR A 12 2.84 13.76 4.56
CA THR A 12 2.27 14.32 5.79
C THR A 12 2.58 13.43 7.00
N GLU A 13 2.44 13.98 8.21
CA GLU A 13 2.63 13.22 9.44
C GLU A 13 1.69 12.00 9.51
N ASP A 14 0.42 12.17 9.15
CA ASP A 14 -0.57 11.09 9.09
C ASP A 14 -0.19 10.00 8.08
N GLN A 15 0.32 10.37 6.90
CA GLN A 15 0.81 9.41 5.92
C GLN A 15 2.02 8.63 6.43
N ILE A 16 2.97 9.31 7.07
CA ILE A 16 4.15 8.69 7.68
C ILE A 16 3.73 7.70 8.78
N GLU A 17 2.77 8.08 9.63
CA GLU A 17 2.23 7.21 10.67
C GLU A 17 1.56 5.99 10.06
N LYS A 18 0.63 6.17 9.11
CA LYS A 18 -0.08 5.08 8.43
C LYS A 18 0.88 4.11 7.73
N PHE A 19 1.89 4.62 7.01
CA PHE A 19 2.90 3.76 6.41
C PHE A 19 3.69 3.01 7.48
N THR A 20 4.09 3.65 8.58
CA THR A 20 4.80 2.98 9.68
C THR A 20 3.97 1.83 10.27
N LEU A 21 2.69 2.07 10.54
CA LEU A 21 1.75 1.06 11.05
C LEU A 21 1.50 -0.07 10.05
N LEU A 22 1.57 0.22 8.74
CA LEU A 22 1.42 -0.77 7.68
C LEU A 22 2.44 -1.91 7.81
N GLU A 23 3.67 -1.61 8.23
CA GLU A 23 4.73 -2.61 8.37
C GLU A 23 4.37 -3.72 9.35
N SER A 24 4.07 -3.31 10.59
CA SER A 24 3.73 -4.22 11.67
C SER A 24 2.44 -4.97 11.38
N LEU A 25 1.43 -4.28 10.84
CA LEU A 25 0.16 -4.90 10.46
C LEU A 25 0.38 -6.02 9.45
N TYR A 26 1.19 -5.79 8.41
CA TYR A 26 1.46 -6.82 7.41
C TYR A 26 2.28 -7.97 7.97
N GLN A 27 3.29 -7.70 8.81
CA GLN A 27 4.04 -8.78 9.47
C GLN A 27 3.12 -9.68 10.30
N ASP A 28 2.25 -9.09 11.12
CA ASP A 28 1.31 -9.81 11.98
C ASP A 28 0.30 -10.64 11.18
N TRP A 29 -0.27 -10.07 10.12
CA TRP A 29 -1.23 -10.78 9.28
C TRP A 29 -0.57 -11.82 8.38
N ASN A 30 0.68 -11.60 7.98
CA ASN A 30 1.39 -12.58 7.17
C ASN A 30 1.63 -13.90 7.92
N LEU A 31 1.80 -13.84 9.25
CA LEU A 31 1.87 -15.03 10.11
C LEU A 31 0.56 -15.82 10.16
N LYS A 32 -0.58 -15.13 9.97
CA LYS A 32 -1.92 -15.74 10.06
C LYS A 32 -2.36 -16.34 8.73
N ILE A 33 -2.30 -15.55 7.66
CA ILE A 33 -2.96 -15.87 6.38
C ILE A 33 -2.04 -15.74 5.16
N ASN A 34 -0.72 -15.51 5.34
CA ASN A 34 0.25 -15.32 4.25
C ASN A 34 -0.21 -14.27 3.22
N VAL A 35 -0.42 -13.04 3.68
CA VAL A 35 -0.84 -11.89 2.85
C VAL A 35 0.07 -11.69 1.64
N VAL A 36 1.39 -11.77 1.83
CA VAL A 36 2.41 -11.79 0.77
C VAL A 36 3.29 -13.03 0.89
N SER A 37 4.09 -13.35 -0.12
CA SER A 37 5.01 -14.48 -0.01
C SER A 37 6.03 -14.25 1.11
N ARG A 38 6.50 -15.32 1.76
CA ARG A 38 7.53 -15.23 2.82
C ARG A 38 8.82 -14.59 2.34
N LYS A 39 9.17 -14.74 1.06
CA LYS A 39 10.33 -14.07 0.47
C LYS A 39 10.14 -12.56 0.39
N ASP A 40 8.89 -12.10 0.25
CA ASP A 40 8.60 -10.69 0.00
C ASP A 40 8.27 -9.91 1.27
N ILE A 41 7.91 -10.56 2.37
CA ILE A 41 7.57 -9.85 3.62
C ILE A 41 8.78 -9.10 4.20
N ASP A 42 9.98 -9.68 4.10
CA ASP A 42 11.22 -9.04 4.57
C ASP A 42 11.59 -7.79 3.74
N GLU A 43 11.11 -7.73 2.49
CA GLU A 43 11.34 -6.62 1.56
C GLU A 43 10.05 -5.87 1.22
N LEU A 44 9.03 -5.96 2.09
CA LEU A 44 7.66 -5.46 1.86
C LEU A 44 7.65 -4.04 1.30
N TYR A 45 8.42 -3.14 1.92
CA TYR A 45 8.47 -1.75 1.53
C TYR A 45 9.06 -1.52 0.15
N LEU A 46 10.14 -2.23 -0.19
CA LEU A 46 10.80 -2.04 -1.47
C LEU A 46 9.95 -2.66 -2.59
N ARG A 47 9.47 -3.88 -2.39
CA ARG A 47 8.89 -4.69 -3.46
C ARG A 47 7.38 -4.48 -3.65
N HIS A 48 6.68 -4.05 -2.60
CA HIS A 48 5.23 -3.83 -2.66
C HIS A 48 4.87 -2.37 -2.45
N VAL A 49 5.26 -1.77 -1.32
CA VAL A 49 4.84 -0.38 -1.00
C VAL A 49 5.42 0.62 -2.00
N LEU A 50 6.74 0.73 -2.10
CA LEU A 50 7.41 1.71 -2.98
C LEU A 50 7.08 1.46 -4.45
N HIS A 51 6.96 0.18 -4.85
CA HIS A 51 6.55 -0.18 -6.21
C HIS A 51 5.13 0.32 -6.51
N SER A 52 4.18 0.14 -5.58
CA SER A 52 2.82 0.68 -5.71
C SER A 52 2.82 2.20 -5.82
N LEU A 53 3.62 2.88 -4.99
CA LEU A 53 3.75 4.34 -5.02
C LEU A 53 4.39 4.87 -6.30
N GLY A 54 5.00 4.03 -7.14
CA GLY A 54 5.43 4.42 -8.48
C GLY A 54 4.29 5.02 -9.32
N ILE A 55 3.05 4.55 -9.12
CA ILE A 55 1.86 5.12 -9.79
C ILE A 55 1.65 6.58 -9.38
N ALA A 56 1.84 6.90 -8.10
CA ALA A 56 1.69 8.27 -7.57
C ALA A 56 2.76 9.25 -8.08
N LYS A 57 3.80 8.77 -8.78
CA LYS A 57 4.76 9.63 -9.50
C LYS A 57 4.29 10.02 -10.90
N MET A 58 3.37 9.27 -11.47
CA MET A 58 2.91 9.42 -12.85
C MET A 58 1.48 9.95 -12.93
N ILE A 59 0.67 9.67 -11.89
CA ILE A 59 -0.76 9.97 -11.86
C ILE A 59 -1.08 10.65 -10.53
N GLU A 60 -1.78 11.78 -10.63
CA GLU A 60 -2.42 12.47 -9.52
C GLU A 60 -3.92 12.30 -9.67
N PHE A 61 -4.53 11.54 -8.76
CA PHE A 61 -5.98 11.36 -8.76
C PHE A 61 -6.66 12.63 -8.25
N LYS A 62 -7.79 12.99 -8.86
CA LYS A 62 -8.61 14.11 -8.39
C LYS A 62 -9.35 13.71 -7.12
N ASP A 63 -9.50 14.64 -6.20
CA ASP A 63 -10.34 14.43 -5.01
C ASP A 63 -11.74 13.93 -5.40
N GLY A 64 -12.26 12.98 -4.61
CA GLY A 64 -13.52 12.30 -4.89
C GLY A 64 -13.47 11.26 -6.01
N SER A 65 -12.29 10.94 -6.56
CA SER A 65 -12.17 9.85 -7.54
C SER A 65 -12.51 8.50 -6.91
N HIS A 66 -13.14 7.63 -7.69
CA HIS A 66 -13.37 6.22 -7.35
C HIS A 66 -12.38 5.34 -8.14
N ILE A 67 -11.51 4.64 -7.43
CA ILE A 67 -10.47 3.79 -8.01
C ILE A 67 -10.82 2.33 -7.71
N LEU A 68 -10.80 1.51 -8.74
CA LEU A 68 -10.97 0.06 -8.63
C LEU A 68 -9.61 -0.62 -8.78
N ASP A 69 -9.20 -1.39 -7.77
CA ASP A 69 -8.03 -2.27 -7.81
C ASP A 69 -8.50 -3.71 -7.97
N VAL A 70 -8.31 -4.28 -9.18
CA VAL A 70 -8.76 -5.63 -9.53
C VAL A 70 -7.60 -6.61 -9.40
N GLY A 71 -7.77 -7.63 -8.57
CA GLY A 71 -6.70 -8.59 -8.23
C GLY A 71 -5.72 -8.02 -7.20
N THR A 72 -6.23 -7.27 -6.22
CA THR A 72 -5.40 -6.54 -5.25
C THR A 72 -4.51 -7.45 -4.38
N GLY A 73 -4.82 -8.75 -4.29
CA GLY A 73 -4.10 -9.73 -3.49
C GLY A 73 -3.91 -9.26 -2.06
N GLY A 74 -2.67 -9.05 -1.66
CA GLY A 74 -2.32 -8.51 -0.36
C GLY A 74 -2.68 -7.03 -0.16
N GLY A 75 -3.61 -6.46 -0.93
CA GLY A 75 -3.99 -5.05 -0.87
C GLY A 75 -3.07 -4.11 -1.67
N PHE A 76 -2.32 -4.63 -2.64
CA PHE A 76 -1.39 -3.85 -3.45
C PHE A 76 -1.84 -3.80 -4.91
N PRO A 77 -1.82 -2.63 -5.58
CA PRO A 77 -1.32 -1.33 -5.10
C PRO A 77 -2.33 -0.48 -4.29
N GLY A 78 -3.56 -0.95 -4.11
CA GLY A 78 -4.66 -0.16 -3.57
C GLY A 78 -4.40 0.49 -2.20
N ILE A 79 -3.88 -0.24 -1.21
CA ILE A 79 -3.69 0.28 0.15
C ILE A 79 -2.63 1.40 0.20
N PRO A 80 -1.41 1.24 -0.35
CA PRO A 80 -0.46 2.35 -0.40
C PRO A 80 -1.00 3.59 -1.11
N LEU A 81 -1.77 3.41 -2.19
CA LEU A 81 -2.36 4.53 -2.92
C LEU A 81 -3.49 5.19 -2.14
N ALA A 82 -4.29 4.43 -1.39
CA ALA A 82 -5.30 5.00 -0.50
C ALA A 82 -4.68 5.86 0.63
N ILE A 83 -3.49 5.50 1.12
CA ILE A 83 -2.73 6.35 2.06
C ILE A 83 -2.25 7.63 1.37
N MET A 84 -1.77 7.53 0.12
CA MET A 84 -1.29 8.70 -0.63
C MET A 84 -2.39 9.68 -1.05
N PHE A 85 -3.59 9.17 -1.33
CA PHE A 85 -4.72 9.93 -1.88
C PHE A 85 -5.94 9.77 -0.96
N PRO A 86 -5.93 10.38 0.24
CA PRO A 86 -6.95 10.16 1.26
C PRO A 86 -8.36 10.64 0.86
N GLU A 87 -8.45 11.58 -0.07
CA GLU A 87 -9.72 12.10 -0.59
C GLU A 87 -10.32 11.23 -1.71
N CYS A 88 -9.67 10.11 -2.05
CA CYS A 88 -10.15 9.17 -3.05
C CYS A 88 -10.76 7.92 -2.40
N SER A 89 -11.74 7.32 -3.08
CA SER A 89 -12.36 6.06 -2.67
C SER A 89 -11.73 4.90 -3.43
N PHE A 90 -11.07 4.00 -2.70
CA PHE A 90 -10.48 2.80 -3.28
C PHE A 90 -11.36 1.58 -2.99
N HIS A 91 -11.77 0.88 -4.06
CA HIS A 91 -12.46 -0.40 -3.99
C HIS A 91 -11.49 -1.50 -4.40
N LEU A 92 -11.16 -2.39 -3.47
CA LEU A 92 -10.17 -3.44 -3.66
C LEU A 92 -10.89 -4.77 -3.85
N VAL A 93 -10.71 -5.39 -5.02
CA VAL A 93 -11.34 -6.66 -5.38
C VAL A 93 -10.27 -7.72 -5.53
N ASP A 94 -10.47 -8.86 -4.86
CA ASP A 94 -9.65 -10.04 -5.04
C ASP A 94 -10.51 -11.29 -5.21
N SER A 95 -10.06 -12.22 -6.04
CA SER A 95 -10.77 -13.47 -6.30
C SER A 95 -10.45 -14.57 -5.28
N ILE A 96 -9.42 -14.38 -4.44
CA ILE A 96 -8.92 -15.38 -3.50
C ILE A 96 -9.28 -14.95 -2.08
N ALA A 97 -10.18 -15.70 -1.43
CA ALA A 97 -10.34 -15.63 0.01
C ALA A 97 -9.18 -16.38 0.69
N LYS A 98 -8.25 -15.63 1.30
CA LYS A 98 -7.21 -16.22 2.18
C LYS A 98 -7.82 -16.45 3.56
N ASN A 99 -8.06 -17.72 3.91
CA ASN A 99 -8.59 -18.16 5.19
C ASN A 99 -7.49 -18.32 6.25
#